data_AF-A0A8J3MAM0-F1
#
_entry.id   AF-A0A8J3MAM0-F1
#
_cell.length_a   1.000
_cell.length_b   1.000
_cell.length_c   1.000
_cell.angle_alpha   90.00
_cell.angle_beta   90.00
_cell.angle_gamma   90.00
#
_symmetry.space_group_name_H-M   'P 1'
#
loop_
_entity.id
_entity.type
_entity.pdbx_description
1 polymer ?
#
loop_
_entity_poly.entity_id
_entity_poly.type
_entity_poly.pdbx_seq_one_letter_code
_entity_poly.pdbx_strand_id
1 'polypeptide(L)'
;MTILQKIALGYFVVLMGAASLNYIPGLTDAQGLAFGIFALDIFDDALHVASALWALAAALISHRAARAFLIVFGALYLGDGVFGFFTGYGYLDLGIFTNASEGMSFTLFRLLANLPHVALGGFALWAGLRLGRA
;
A
#
# COMPACT_ATOMS: atom_id res chain seq x y z
N MET A 1 15.96 -4.07 -17.70
CA MET A 1 14.99 -4.37 -16.61
C MET A 1 13.89 -5.26 -17.15
N THR A 2 13.60 -6.34 -16.44
CA THR A 2 12.47 -7.24 -16.75
C THR A 2 11.12 -6.56 -16.48
N ILE A 3 10.02 -7.19 -16.90
CA ILE A 3 8.67 -6.67 -16.62
C ILE A 3 8.43 -6.50 -15.12
N LEU A 4 8.86 -7.45 -14.29
CA LEU A 4 8.70 -7.36 -12.83
C LEU A 4 9.51 -6.22 -12.21
N GLN A 5 10.73 -5.98 -12.70
CA GLN A 5 11.54 -4.86 -12.23
C GLN A 5 10.90 -3.51 -12.60
N LYS A 6 10.31 -3.40 -13.79
CA LYS A 6 9.56 -2.19 -14.19
C LYS A 6 8.32 -1.97 -13.34
N ILE A 7 7.58 -3.05 -13.03
CA ILE A 7 6.42 -2.98 -12.13
C ILE A 7 6.87 -2.54 -10.74
N ALA A 8 7.90 -3.17 -10.15
CA ALA A 8 8.44 -2.78 -8.85
C ALA A 8 8.90 -1.31 -8.82
N LEU A 9 9.50 -0.81 -9.91
CA LEU A 9 9.82 0.62 -10.03
C LEU A 9 8.56 1.51 -10.04
N GLY A 10 7.48 1.06 -10.67
CA GLY A 10 6.18 1.72 -10.59
C GLY A 10 5.64 1.79 -9.15
N TYR A 11 5.79 0.71 -8.36
CA TYR A 11 5.43 0.72 -6.94
C TYR A 11 6.25 1.72 -6.13
N PHE A 12 7.54 1.88 -6.42
CA PHE A 12 8.34 2.94 -5.79
C PHE A 12 7.71 4.33 -6.02
N VAL A 13 7.32 4.64 -7.26
CA VAL A 13 6.71 5.94 -7.58
C VAL A 13 5.37 6.12 -6.88
N VAL A 14 4.50 5.10 -6.91
CA VAL A 14 3.17 5.18 -6.30
C VAL A 14 3.26 5.32 -4.77
N LEU A 15 4.09 4.52 -4.11
CA LEU A 15 4.23 4.53 -2.65
C LEU A 15 4.91 5.79 -2.15
N MET A 16 5.96 6.26 -2.84
CA MET A 16 6.60 7.53 -2.51
C MET A 16 5.65 8.71 -2.76
N GLY A 17 4.87 8.65 -3.84
CA GLY A 17 3.82 9.62 -4.14
C GLY A 17 2.79 9.69 -3.02
N ALA A 18 2.28 8.53 -2.56
CA ALA A 18 1.32 8.45 -1.47
C ALA A 18 1.85 9.08 -0.18
N ALA A 19 3.05 8.70 0.27
CA ALA A 19 3.70 9.29 1.44
C ALA A 19 3.93 10.81 1.28
N SER A 20 4.09 11.30 0.06
CA SER A 20 4.31 12.72 -0.20
C SER A 20 3.02 13.55 -0.14
N LEU A 21 1.84 12.95 -0.32
CA LEU A 21 0.57 13.67 -0.41
C LEU A 21 0.29 14.54 0.83
N ASN A 22 0.63 14.02 2.02
CA ASN A 22 0.49 14.73 3.29
C ASN A 22 1.24 16.06 3.37
N TYR A 23 2.30 16.20 2.56
CA TYR A 23 3.22 17.33 2.61
C TYR A 23 3.02 18.32 1.45
N ILE A 24 2.04 18.08 0.57
CA ILE A 24 1.70 18.98 -0.53
C ILE A 24 0.63 19.98 -0.04
N PRO A 25 0.95 21.30 -0.02
CA PRO A 25 -0.01 22.31 0.42
C PRO A 25 -1.31 22.27 -0.39
N GLY A 26 -2.45 22.23 0.30
CA GLY A 26 -3.79 22.27 -0.31
C GLY A 26 -4.38 20.92 -0.71
N LEU A 27 -3.70 19.79 -0.46
CA LEU A 27 -4.26 18.44 -0.68
C LEU A 27 -4.92 17.83 0.55
N THR A 28 -4.53 18.26 1.75
CA THR A 28 -5.16 17.88 3.00
C THR A 28 -6.23 18.88 3.40
N ASP A 29 -7.36 18.37 3.90
CA ASP A 29 -8.45 19.21 4.40
C ASP A 29 -8.19 19.72 5.83
N ALA A 30 -9.17 20.43 6.39
CA ALA A 30 -9.07 20.98 7.75
C ALA A 30 -8.99 19.91 8.85
N GLN A 31 -9.32 18.65 8.52
CA GLN A 31 -9.25 17.49 9.41
C GLN A 31 -7.93 16.71 9.20
N GLY A 32 -7.07 17.16 8.28
CA GLY A 32 -5.82 16.50 7.93
C GLY A 32 -5.99 15.33 6.96
N LEU A 33 -7.16 15.15 6.34
CA LEU A 33 -7.40 14.06 5.41
C LEU A 33 -7.00 14.46 3.98
N ALA A 34 -6.12 13.68 3.35
CA ALA A 34 -5.87 13.77 1.92
C ALA A 34 -7.10 13.26 1.14
N PHE A 35 -7.59 14.10 0.23
CA PHE A 35 -8.82 13.86 -0.55
C PHE A 35 -10.07 13.59 0.30
N GLY A 36 -10.08 13.98 1.59
CA GLY A 36 -11.17 13.70 2.52
C GLY A 36 -11.31 12.23 2.94
N ILE A 37 -10.30 11.39 2.67
CA ILE A 37 -10.34 9.93 2.91
C ILE A 37 -9.15 9.45 3.73
N PHE A 38 -7.93 9.91 3.43
CA PHE A 38 -6.71 9.34 4.00
C PHE A 38 -6.12 10.26 5.05
N ALA A 39 -6.11 9.84 6.31
CA ALA A 39 -5.24 10.40 7.34
C ALA A 39 -4.06 9.45 7.47
N LEU A 40 -2.90 9.83 6.93
CA LEU A 40 -1.67 9.09 7.15
C LEU A 40 -0.95 9.78 8.31
N ASP A 41 -0.64 9.02 9.36
CA ASP A 41 0.24 9.53 10.40
C ASP A 41 1.73 9.32 10.01
N ILE A 42 2.63 9.72 10.90
CA ILE A 42 4.07 9.57 10.63
C ILE A 42 4.51 8.11 10.52
N PHE A 43 3.81 7.18 11.18
CA PHE A 43 4.10 5.75 11.10
C PHE A 43 3.68 5.21 9.73
N ASP A 44 2.49 5.57 9.26
CA ASP A 44 2.01 5.21 7.93
C ASP A 44 2.93 5.77 6.84
N ASP A 45 3.31 7.04 6.94
CA ASP A 45 4.25 7.66 6.01
C ASP A 45 5.60 6.91 5.99
N ALA A 46 6.14 6.58 7.17
CA ALA A 46 7.39 5.83 7.28
C ALA A 46 7.27 4.44 6.66
N LEU A 47 6.13 3.75 6.85
CA LEU A 47 5.89 2.44 6.26
C LEU A 47 5.79 2.51 4.73
N HIS A 48 5.15 3.54 4.18
CA HIS A 48 5.10 3.79 2.74
C HIS A 48 6.49 4.10 2.17
N VAL A 49 7.27 4.96 2.82
CA VAL A 49 8.65 5.28 2.41
C VAL A 49 9.54 4.03 2.45
N ALA A 50 9.49 3.26 3.53
CA ALA A 50 10.27 2.02 3.66
C ALA A 50 9.90 1.00 2.56
N SER A 51 8.60 0.84 2.30
CA SER A 51 8.11 -0.03 1.22
C SER A 51 8.50 0.47 -0.17
N ALA A 52 8.48 1.79 -0.39
CA ALA A 52 8.93 2.41 -1.64
C ALA A 52 10.42 2.17 -1.88
N LEU A 53 11.26 2.38 -0.87
CA LEU A 53 12.69 2.12 -0.96
C LEU A 53 13.00 0.63 -1.18
N TRP A 54 12.23 -0.27 -0.56
CA TRP A 54 12.33 -1.70 -0.84
C TRP A 54 11.95 -2.03 -2.29
N ALA A 55 10.87 -1.44 -2.81
CA ALA A 55 10.46 -1.59 -4.20
C ALA A 55 11.55 -1.11 -5.18
N LEU A 56 12.15 0.05 -4.91
CA LEU A 56 13.25 0.62 -5.71
C LEU A 56 14.47 -0.29 -5.67
N ALA A 57 14.92 -0.72 -4.48
CA ALA A 57 16.05 -1.62 -4.33
C ALA A 57 15.79 -2.94 -5.08
N ALA A 58 14.61 -3.54 -4.92
CA ALA A 58 14.23 -4.76 -5.61
C ALA A 58 14.23 -4.62 -7.14
N ALA A 59 13.73 -3.49 -7.64
CA ALA A 59 13.73 -3.15 -9.06
C ALA A 59 15.15 -3.05 -9.63
N LEU A 60 16.09 -2.44 -8.89
CA LEU A 60 17.47 -2.23 -9.32
C LEU A 60 18.34 -3.49 -9.19
N ILE A 61 18.11 -4.33 -8.17
CA ILE A 61 18.95 -5.50 -7.89
C ILE A 61 18.76 -6.60 -8.93
N SER A 62 17.55 -7.16 -9.08
CA SER A 62 17.33 -8.29 -10.00
C SER A 62 15.86 -8.60 -10.25
N HIS A 63 15.58 -9.41 -11.28
CA HIS A 63 14.26 -10.02 -11.49
C HIS A 63 13.78 -10.80 -10.26
N ARG A 64 14.65 -11.60 -9.62
CA ARG A 64 14.29 -12.41 -8.45
C ARG A 64 13.92 -11.53 -7.26
N ALA A 65 14.66 -10.45 -7.03
CA ALA A 65 14.37 -9.49 -5.96
C ALA A 65 13.02 -8.79 -6.21
N ALA A 66 12.78 -8.28 -7.42
CA ALA A 66 11.50 -7.69 -7.81
C ALA A 66 10.32 -8.66 -7.63
N ARG A 67 10.50 -9.93 -8.03
CA ARG A 67 9.49 -10.96 -7.83
C ARG A 67 9.18 -11.20 -6.34
N ALA A 68 10.22 -11.27 -5.51
CA ALA A 68 10.06 -11.46 -4.07
C ALA A 68 9.31 -10.28 -3.43
N PHE A 69 9.69 -9.04 -3.77
CA PHE A 69 8.97 -7.83 -3.35
C PHE A 69 7.48 -7.93 -3.73
N LEU A 70 7.16 -8.13 -5.01
CA LEU A 70 5.78 -8.13 -5.49
C LEU A 70 4.90 -9.19 -4.81
N ILE A 71 5.46 -10.37 -4.50
CA ILE A 71 4.70 -11.42 -3.80
C ILE A 71 4.50 -11.05 -2.34
N VAL A 72 5.57 -10.67 -1.62
CA VAL A 72 5.49 -10.44 -0.18
C VAL A 72 4.72 -9.15 0.11
N PHE A 73 5.11 -8.04 -0.51
CA PHE A 73 4.37 -6.77 -0.42
C PHE A 73 2.93 -6.97 -0.87
N GLY A 74 2.71 -7.61 -2.02
CA GLY A 74 1.36 -7.82 -2.56
C GLY A 74 0.44 -8.59 -1.62
N ALA A 75 0.94 -9.67 -1.00
CA ALA A 75 0.16 -10.45 -0.03
C ALA A 75 -0.16 -9.64 1.23
N LEU A 76 0.82 -8.92 1.77
CA LEU A 76 0.66 -8.07 2.94
C LEU A 76 -0.36 -6.95 2.67
N TYR A 77 -0.15 -6.18 1.61
CA TYR A 77 -0.99 -5.03 1.27
C TYR A 77 -2.42 -5.45 0.90
N LEU A 78 -2.59 -6.59 0.20
CA LEU A 78 -3.93 -7.14 -0.07
C LEU A 78 -4.62 -7.60 1.20
N GLY A 79 -3.89 -8.31 2.06
CA GLY A 79 -4.40 -8.73 3.36
C GLY A 79 -4.89 -7.55 4.18
N ASP A 80 -4.15 -6.44 4.17
CA ASP A 80 -4.44 -5.25 4.96
C ASP A 80 -5.74 -4.59 4.49
N GLY A 81 -5.89 -4.39 3.18
CA GLY A 81 -7.12 -3.87 2.61
C GLY A 81 -8.34 -4.78 2.82
N VAL A 82 -8.17 -6.10 2.75
CA VAL A 82 -9.28 -7.05 3.01
C VAL A 82 -9.66 -7.02 4.49
N PHE A 83 -8.68 -7.05 5.39
CA PHE A 83 -8.92 -7.05 6.82
C PHE A 83 -9.53 -5.71 7.27
N GLY A 84 -8.96 -4.59 6.83
CA GLY A 84 -9.46 -3.25 7.09
C GLY A 84 -10.87 -3.02 6.54
N PHE A 85 -11.22 -3.60 5.40
CA PHE A 85 -12.58 -3.54 4.88
C PHE A 85 -13.60 -4.18 5.84
N PHE A 86 -13.31 -5.37 6.36
CA PHE A 86 -14.24 -6.11 7.22
C PHE A 86 -14.22 -5.73 8.69
N THR A 87 -13.13 -5.14 9.17
CA THR A 87 -12.91 -4.91 10.61
C THR A 87 -12.65 -3.44 10.97
N GLY A 88 -12.31 -2.61 9.99
CA GLY A 88 -11.85 -1.25 10.23
C GLY A 88 -10.47 -1.14 10.90
N TYR A 89 -9.72 -2.23 10.99
CA TYR A 89 -8.33 -2.20 11.47
C TYR A 89 -7.34 -1.99 10.32
N GLY A 90 -6.32 -1.18 10.56
CA GLY A 90 -5.02 -1.38 9.94
C GLY A 90 -4.26 -2.44 10.75
N TYR A 91 -3.60 -3.38 10.07
CA TYR A 91 -2.68 -4.30 10.77
C TYR A 91 -1.23 -4.03 10.39
N LEU A 92 -0.97 -3.50 9.20
CA LEU A 92 0.37 -3.10 8.80
C LEU A 92 0.88 -1.89 9.58
N ASP A 93 -0.03 -1.00 9.97
CA ASP A 93 0.19 0.15 10.86
C ASP A 93 0.24 -0.25 12.36
N LEU A 94 0.07 -1.54 12.68
CA LEU A 94 -0.09 -2.08 14.04
C LEU A 94 -1.36 -1.61 14.77
N GLY A 95 -2.31 -1.01 14.07
CA GLY A 95 -3.59 -0.51 14.58
C GLY A 95 -4.44 -1.57 15.27
N ILE A 96 -4.28 -2.84 14.89
CA ILE A 96 -4.91 -3.99 15.55
C ILE A 96 -4.57 -4.11 17.04
N PHE A 97 -3.42 -3.57 17.49
CA PHE A 97 -3.00 -3.61 18.89
C PHE A 97 -3.33 -2.35 19.68
N THR A 98 -3.56 -1.23 18.99
CA THR A 98 -3.68 0.10 19.61
C THR A 98 -5.10 0.66 19.55
N ASN A 99 -5.91 0.24 18.57
CA ASN A 99 -7.24 0.77 18.30
C ASN A 99 -8.34 -0.25 18.62
N ALA A 100 -9.56 0.24 18.82
CA ALA A 100 -10.76 -0.61 18.81
C ALA A 100 -11.20 -0.87 17.36
N SER A 101 -11.76 -2.06 17.10
CA SER A 101 -12.36 -2.36 15.79
C SER A 101 -13.52 -1.40 15.53
N GLU A 102 -13.58 -0.85 14.33
CA GLU A 102 -14.76 -0.11 13.88
C GLU A 102 -15.88 -1.04 13.38
N GLY A 103 -15.66 -2.36 13.42
CA GLY A 103 -16.60 -3.37 12.99
C GLY A 103 -16.81 -3.45 11.48
N MET A 104 -17.70 -4.37 11.09
CA MET A 104 -18.06 -4.58 9.69
C MET A 104 -18.92 -3.44 9.17
N SER A 105 -18.49 -2.82 8.07
CA SER A 105 -19.18 -1.69 7.44
C SER A 105 -19.02 -1.75 5.91
N PHE A 106 -20.10 -1.47 5.18
CA PHE A 106 -20.12 -1.47 3.71
C PHE A 106 -20.32 -0.07 3.12
N THR A 107 -19.88 0.97 3.83
CA THR A 107 -19.99 2.34 3.36
C THR A 107 -19.05 2.58 2.17
N LEU A 108 -19.42 3.55 1.32
CA LEU A 108 -18.52 4.00 0.24
C LEU A 108 -17.18 4.47 0.79
N PHE A 109 -17.18 5.15 1.94
CA PHE A 109 -15.96 5.56 2.63
C PHE A 109 -15.07 4.35 2.97
N ARG A 110 -15.62 3.29 3.60
CA ARG A 110 -14.87 2.08 3.93
C ARG A 110 -14.30 1.42 2.68
N LEU A 111 -15.08 1.34 1.60
CA LEU A 111 -14.61 0.80 0.34
C LEU A 111 -13.43 1.60 -0.22
N LEU A 112 -13.56 2.93 -0.29
CA LEU A 112 -12.53 3.80 -0.86
C LEU A 112 -11.26 3.86 -0.01
N ALA A 113 -11.37 3.83 1.32
CA ALA A 113 -10.23 3.80 2.23
C ALA A 113 -9.37 2.53 2.05
N ASN A 114 -10.01 1.39 1.75
CA ASN A 114 -9.33 0.11 1.58
C ASN A 114 -8.97 -0.23 0.12
N LEU A 115 -9.55 0.50 -0.85
CA LEU A 115 -9.36 0.24 -2.28
C LEU A 115 -7.89 0.30 -2.72
N PRO A 116 -7.05 1.27 -2.30
CA PRO A 116 -5.64 1.28 -2.68
C PRO A 116 -4.91 0.01 -2.24
N HIS A 117 -5.16 -0.47 -1.03
CA HIS A 117 -4.56 -1.67 -0.46
C HIS A 117 -4.96 -2.92 -1.24
N VAL A 118 -6.26 -3.10 -1.51
CA VAL A 118 -6.76 -4.23 -2.30
C VAL A 118 -6.27 -4.20 -3.74
N ALA A 119 -6.33 -3.05 -4.40
CA ALA A 119 -5.96 -2.92 -5.80
C ALA A 119 -4.45 -3.09 -6.02
N LEU A 120 -3.62 -2.36 -5.25
CA LEU A 120 -2.17 -2.44 -5.34
C LEU A 120 -1.67 -3.78 -4.80
N GLY A 121 -2.23 -4.29 -3.71
CA GLY A 121 -1.85 -5.59 -3.17
C GLY A 121 -2.17 -6.73 -4.15
N GLY A 122 -3.40 -6.76 -4.66
CA GLY A 122 -3.87 -7.75 -5.62
C GLY A 122 -3.06 -7.74 -6.92
N PHE A 123 -2.79 -6.56 -7.48
CA PHE A 123 -2.00 -6.43 -8.70
C PHE A 123 -0.55 -6.89 -8.50
N ALA A 124 0.11 -6.51 -7.39
CA ALA A 124 1.47 -6.93 -7.08
C ALA A 124 1.57 -8.45 -6.97
N LEU A 125 0.68 -9.05 -6.17
CA LEU A 125 0.67 -10.48 -5.94
C LEU A 125 0.41 -11.25 -7.23
N TRP A 126 -0.58 -10.82 -8.02
CA TRP A 126 -0.85 -11.39 -9.34
C TRP A 126 0.37 -11.31 -10.26
N ALA A 127 1.00 -10.14 -10.37
CA ALA A 127 2.16 -9.93 -11.23
C ALA A 127 3.34 -10.85 -10.82
N GLY A 128 3.66 -10.91 -9.52
CA GLY A 128 4.74 -11.76 -9.01
C GLY A 128 4.50 -13.26 -9.23
N LEU A 129 3.24 -13.71 -9.15
CA LEU A 129 2.86 -15.12 -9.34
C LEU A 129 2.74 -15.52 -10.82
N ARG A 130 2.22 -14.63 -11.68
CA ARG A 130 1.85 -14.96 -13.07
C ARG A 130 2.86 -14.48 -14.11
N LEU A 131 3.40 -13.27 -13.95
CA LEU A 131 4.31 -12.68 -14.94
C LEU A 131 5.78 -13.07 -14.71
N GLY A 132 6.13 -13.53 -13.50
CA GLY A 132 7.49 -13.97 -13.15
C GLY A 132 7.88 -15.37 -13.60
N ARG A 133 7.00 -16.06 -14.35
CA ARG A 133 7.21 -17.40 -14.91
C ARG A 133 7.56 -17.39 -16.41
N ALA A 134 7.60 -16.21 -17.02
CA ALA A 134 7.90 -16.00 -18.43
C ALA A 134 9.39 -15.69 -18.65
#